data_AF-A0A2M6XVT6-F1
#
_entry.id   AF-A0A2M6XVT6-F1
#
_cell.length_a   1.000
_cell.length_b   1.000
_cell.length_c   1.000
_cell.angle_alpha   90.00
_cell.angle_beta   90.00
_cell.angle_gamma   90.00
#
_symmetry.space_group_name_H-M   'P 1'
#
loop_
_entity.id
_entity.type
_entity.pdbx_description
1 polymer ?
#
loop_
_entity_poly.entity_id
_entity_poly.type
_entity_poly.pdbx_seq_one_letter_code
_entity_poly.pdbx_strand_id
1 'polypeptide(L)'
;MCLLALAQMAEAKKISSTPAGIKVASGEQFDIYVALKESKPWASTNMMLNIYKTTVVVHHTRKHGRQRFAGRLEAVDADLLDSSMWQVGDFNKDGFDDYRAVSGRDKKGCSNWQTQTWLPDRERFTFAAKISYLTDASGKEVKSCNPRKPKK
;
A
#
# COMPACT_ATOMS: atom_id res chain seq x y z
N MET A 1 -49.20 12.71 37.27
CA MET A 1 -48.25 11.78 36.65
C MET A 1 -47.96 12.28 35.24
N CYS A 2 -46.75 12.77 34.98
CA CYS A 2 -46.34 13.25 33.65
C CYS A 2 -45.39 12.20 33.07
N LEU A 3 -45.82 11.47 32.03
CA LEU A 3 -44.94 10.58 31.29
C LEU A 3 -44.00 11.43 30.41
N LEU A 4 -42.71 11.45 30.75
CA LEU A 4 -41.68 11.88 29.81
C LEU A 4 -41.42 10.73 28.83
N ALA A 5 -41.82 10.92 27.57
CA ALA A 5 -41.37 10.10 26.46
C ALA A 5 -39.91 10.46 26.13
N LEU A 6 -38.98 9.57 26.43
CA LEU A 6 -37.61 9.63 25.93
C LEU A 6 -37.64 9.30 24.44
N ALA A 7 -37.46 10.32 23.60
CA ALA A 7 -37.18 10.12 22.18
C ALA A 7 -35.81 9.43 22.04
N GLN A 8 -35.81 8.15 21.66
CA GLN A 8 -34.62 7.48 21.15
C GLN A 8 -34.21 8.19 19.86
N MET A 9 -33.21 9.07 19.94
CA MET A 9 -32.50 9.50 18.74
C MET A 9 -31.75 8.29 18.20
N ALA A 10 -32.27 7.72 17.12
CA ALA A 10 -31.53 6.75 16.32
C ALA A 10 -30.23 7.42 15.86
N GLU A 11 -29.12 6.95 16.41
CA GLU A 11 -27.78 7.40 16.03
C GLU A 11 -27.62 7.12 14.53
N ALA A 12 -27.43 8.18 13.74
CA ALA A 12 -27.24 8.06 12.31
C ALA A 12 -26.03 7.15 12.06
N LYS A 13 -26.30 5.91 11.64
CA LYS A 13 -25.28 4.91 11.33
C LYS A 13 -24.36 5.54 10.29
N LYS A 14 -23.19 6.00 10.72
CA LYS A 14 -22.22 6.72 9.90
C LYS A 14 -21.85 5.80 8.74
N ILE A 15 -22.49 5.97 7.59
CA ILE A 15 -22.23 5.20 6.39
C ILE A 15 -20.80 5.55 6.02
N SER A 16 -19.88 4.66 6.37
CA SER A 16 -18.46 4.80 6.12
C SER A 16 -18.26 4.72 4.61
N SER A 17 -18.37 5.86 3.92
CA SER A 17 -18.30 5.94 2.46
C SER A 17 -17.06 5.24 1.93
N THR A 18 -17.18 4.51 0.82
CA THR A 18 -16.05 3.82 0.18
C THR A 18 -14.89 4.80 -0.01
N PRO A 19 -13.65 4.43 0.33
CA PRO A 19 -12.50 5.29 0.08
C PRO A 19 -12.43 5.69 -1.40
N ALA A 20 -11.95 6.91 -1.67
CA ALA A 20 -11.70 7.34 -3.03
C ALA A 20 -10.55 6.52 -3.66
N GLY A 21 -10.68 6.21 -4.95
CA GLY A 21 -9.67 5.45 -5.71
C GLY A 21 -10.14 4.04 -6.08
N ILE A 22 -9.24 3.31 -6.75
CA ILE A 22 -9.43 1.93 -7.15
C ILE A 22 -8.87 1.03 -6.05
N LYS A 23 -9.59 -0.04 -5.71
CA LYS A 23 -9.06 -1.09 -4.83
C LYS A 23 -8.06 -1.93 -5.62
N VAL A 24 -6.80 -1.93 -5.21
CA VAL A 24 -5.69 -2.56 -5.96
C VAL A 24 -5.16 -3.82 -5.29
N ALA A 25 -5.42 -4.00 -3.99
CA ALA A 25 -5.00 -5.15 -3.22
C ALA A 25 -5.90 -5.39 -2.00
N SER A 26 -5.90 -6.64 -1.51
CA SER A 26 -6.57 -7.07 -0.29
C SER A 26 -5.74 -8.12 0.42
N GLY A 27 -5.71 -8.03 1.74
CA GLY A 27 -5.32 -9.10 2.65
C GLY A 27 -6.50 -9.53 3.51
N GLU A 28 -6.23 -10.42 4.45
CA GLU A 28 -7.19 -10.86 5.44
C GLU A 28 -7.66 -9.72 6.34
N GLN A 29 -6.76 -8.80 6.72
CA GLN A 29 -7.07 -7.75 7.69
C GLN A 29 -7.32 -6.38 7.05
N PHE A 30 -7.03 -6.17 5.76
CA PHE A 30 -7.15 -4.85 5.14
C PHE A 30 -7.38 -4.85 3.63
N ASP A 31 -7.86 -3.71 3.12
CA ASP A 31 -7.90 -3.37 1.70
C ASP A 31 -7.02 -2.16 1.40
N ILE A 32 -6.44 -2.10 0.20
CA ILE A 32 -5.69 -0.93 -0.28
C ILE A 32 -6.41 -0.28 -1.45
N TYR A 33 -6.63 1.02 -1.33
CA TYR A 33 -7.20 1.88 -2.36
C TYR A 33 -6.20 2.92 -2.82
N VAL A 34 -6.17 3.19 -4.12
CA VAL A 34 -5.17 4.08 -4.73
C VAL A 34 -5.85 5.01 -5.72
N ALA A 35 -5.45 6.28 -5.71
CA ALA A 35 -5.81 7.26 -6.72
C ALA A 35 -4.55 7.99 -7.19
N LEU A 36 -4.31 8.00 -8.50
CA LEU A 36 -3.27 8.83 -9.10
C LEU A 36 -3.58 10.31 -8.82
N LYS A 37 -2.56 11.05 -8.39
CA LYS A 37 -2.65 12.49 -8.11
C LYS A 37 -1.90 13.34 -9.11
N GLU A 38 -0.71 12.89 -9.48
CA GLU A 38 0.19 13.64 -10.35
C GLU A 38 1.11 12.65 -11.06
N SER A 39 1.41 12.93 -12.33
CA SER A 39 2.50 12.30 -13.06
C SER A 39 3.41 13.41 -13.58
N LYS A 40 4.72 13.31 -13.31
CA LYS A 40 5.69 14.31 -13.77
C LYS A 40 7.02 13.68 -14.16
N PRO A 41 7.84 14.35 -14.99
CA PRO A 41 9.19 13.87 -15.27
C PRO A 41 10.00 13.67 -13.98
N TRP A 42 10.71 12.55 -13.89
CA TRP A 42 11.59 12.25 -12.77
C TRP A 42 13.02 12.73 -13.05
N ALA A 43 13.42 13.81 -12.39
CA ALA A 43 14.74 14.44 -12.57
C ALA A 43 15.04 14.77 -14.04
N SER A 44 16.32 14.74 -14.45
CA SER A 44 16.76 14.92 -15.84
C SER A 44 16.75 13.61 -16.65
N THR A 45 15.89 12.66 -16.28
CA THR A 45 15.80 11.34 -16.94
C THR A 45 14.56 11.26 -17.82
N ASN A 46 14.52 10.32 -18.77
CA ASN A 46 13.32 10.00 -19.56
C ASN A 46 12.37 9.05 -18.80
N MET A 47 12.22 9.24 -17.49
CA MET A 47 11.37 8.44 -16.61
C MET A 47 10.27 9.33 -16.02
N MET A 48 9.14 8.71 -15.66
CA MET A 48 7.99 9.38 -15.06
C MET A 48 7.86 9.03 -13.58
N LEU A 49 7.76 10.04 -12.72
CA LEU A 49 7.36 9.90 -11.33
C LEU A 49 5.83 10.00 -11.24
N ASN A 50 5.19 8.90 -10.87
CA ASN A 50 3.77 8.84 -10.54
C ASN A 50 3.59 8.98 -9.03
N ILE A 51 2.72 9.88 -8.63
CA ILE A 51 2.41 10.19 -7.24
C ILE A 51 0.96 9.80 -6.97
N TYR A 52 0.78 8.97 -5.96
CA TYR A 52 -0.52 8.41 -5.60
C TYR A 52 -0.93 8.84 -4.21
N LYS A 53 -2.24 9.09 -4.04
CA LYS A 53 -2.87 9.05 -2.73
C LYS A 53 -3.28 7.61 -2.47
N THR A 54 -2.86 7.07 -1.34
CA THR A 54 -3.23 5.73 -0.88
C THR A 54 -4.18 5.83 0.30
N THR A 55 -5.10 4.87 0.40
CA THR A 55 -5.92 4.66 1.59
C THR A 55 -5.92 3.19 1.92
N VAL A 56 -5.33 2.83 3.05
CA VAL A 56 -5.41 1.47 3.59
C VAL A 56 -6.57 1.43 4.57
N VAL A 57 -7.49 0.48 4.38
CA VAL A 57 -8.63 0.27 5.24
C VAL A 57 -8.47 -1.04 5.99
N VAL A 58 -8.19 -0.95 7.29
CA VAL A 58 -8.06 -2.11 8.16
C VAL A 58 -9.44 -2.48 8.70
N HIS A 59 -9.88 -3.71 8.44
CA HIS A 59 -11.24 -4.18 8.71
C HIS A 59 -11.53 -4.28 10.21
N HIS A 60 -10.55 -4.76 10.98
CA HIS A 60 -10.66 -4.90 12.42
C HIS A 60 -9.32 -4.62 13.10
N THR A 61 -9.35 -3.75 14.11
CA THR A 61 -8.22 -3.44 15.00
C THR A 61 -8.67 -3.67 16.43
N ARG A 62 -7.73 -4.06 17.31
CA ARG A 62 -8.03 -4.41 18.70
C ARG A 62 -8.57 -3.22 19.48
N LYS A 63 -8.06 -2.00 19.22
CA LYS A 63 -8.39 -0.80 20.00
C LYS A 63 -9.50 0.06 19.37
N HIS A 64 -9.61 0.09 18.04
CA HIS A 64 -10.42 1.12 17.37
C HIS A 64 -11.38 0.58 16.31
N GLY A 65 -11.58 -0.74 16.22
CA GLY A 65 -12.46 -1.33 15.20
C GLY A 65 -11.91 -1.09 13.79
N ARG A 66 -12.74 -0.62 12.85
CA ARG A 66 -12.30 -0.35 11.48
C ARG A 66 -11.49 0.94 11.41
N GLN A 67 -10.27 0.89 10.89
CA GLN A 67 -9.38 2.06 10.74
C GLN A 67 -9.09 2.39 9.27
N ARG A 68 -8.70 3.65 9.02
CA ARG A 68 -8.28 4.12 7.70
C ARG A 68 -6.98 4.90 7.80
N PHE A 69 -6.01 4.55 6.98
CA PHE A 69 -4.73 5.24 6.88
C PHE A 69 -4.62 5.88 5.50
N ALA A 70 -4.62 7.21 5.44
CA ALA A 70 -4.31 7.92 4.22
C ALA A 70 -2.79 8.09 4.10
N GLY A 71 -2.24 7.80 2.94
CA GLY A 71 -0.82 7.91 2.66
C GLY A 71 -0.53 8.50 1.29
N ARG A 72 0.76 8.67 1.04
CA ARG A 72 1.33 9.02 -0.26
C ARG A 72 2.29 7.92 -0.66
N LEU A 73 2.16 7.40 -1.87
CA LEU A 73 3.17 6.54 -2.49
C LEU A 73 3.66 7.17 -3.78
N GLU A 74 4.92 6.90 -4.08
CA GLU A 74 5.60 7.36 -5.28
C GLU A 74 6.14 6.15 -6.02
N ALA A 75 5.94 6.12 -7.32
CA ALA A 75 6.41 5.05 -8.18
C ALA A 75 7.03 5.62 -9.46
N VAL A 76 8.29 5.30 -9.71
CA VAL A 76 8.99 5.74 -10.93
C VAL A 76 8.76 4.70 -12.04
N ASP A 77 8.19 5.10 -13.17
CA ASP A 77 7.90 4.25 -14.34
C ASP A 77 7.11 2.97 -13.99
N ALA A 78 6.34 2.99 -12.90
CA ALA A 78 5.42 1.95 -12.50
C ALA A 78 4.03 2.52 -12.23
N ASP A 79 3.01 1.71 -12.51
CA ASP A 79 1.60 2.08 -12.32
C ASP A 79 1.00 1.36 -11.12
N LEU A 80 0.83 2.07 -10.00
CA LEU A 80 0.22 1.50 -8.80
C LEU A 80 -1.30 1.30 -8.89
N LEU A 81 -1.95 1.66 -10.01
CA LEU A 81 -3.33 1.26 -10.27
C LEU A 81 -3.42 -0.19 -10.79
N ASP A 82 -2.33 -0.76 -11.30
CA ASP A 82 -2.24 -2.16 -11.67
C ASP A 82 -2.03 -3.01 -10.40
N SER A 83 -2.96 -3.94 -10.15
CA SER A 83 -2.87 -4.89 -9.04
C SER A 83 -1.60 -5.76 -9.08
N SER A 84 -0.98 -5.95 -10.25
CA SER A 84 0.28 -6.71 -10.36
C SER A 84 1.48 -6.00 -9.72
N MET A 85 1.36 -4.70 -9.42
CA MET A 85 2.37 -3.91 -8.71
C MET A 85 2.26 -3.99 -7.18
N TRP A 86 1.42 -4.90 -6.68
CA TRP A 86 1.13 -5.10 -5.27
C TRP A 86 1.32 -6.55 -4.87
N GLN A 87 1.74 -6.76 -3.62
CA GLN A 87 1.71 -8.06 -2.97
C GLN A 87 1.18 -7.90 -1.56
N VAL A 88 0.44 -8.89 -1.09
CA VAL A 88 -0.09 -8.95 0.27
C VAL A 88 0.19 -10.33 0.85
N GLY A 89 0.55 -10.36 2.13
CA GLY A 89 0.81 -11.58 2.88
C GLY A 89 1.73 -11.32 4.06
N ASP A 90 1.86 -12.31 4.94
CA ASP A 90 2.75 -12.24 6.10
C ASP A 90 4.23 -12.41 5.69
N PHE A 91 4.93 -11.29 5.47
CA PHE A 91 6.31 -11.30 4.98
C PHE A 91 7.33 -11.33 6.12
N ASN A 92 6.95 -10.90 7.32
CA ASN A 92 7.81 -10.87 8.49
C ASN A 92 7.58 -12.07 9.46
N LYS A 93 6.58 -12.91 9.18
CA LYS A 93 6.15 -14.09 9.96
C LYS A 93 5.60 -13.76 11.34
N ASP A 94 4.88 -12.63 11.48
CA ASP A 94 4.26 -12.21 12.74
C ASP A 94 2.78 -12.62 12.86
N GLY A 95 2.23 -13.28 11.84
CA GLY A 95 0.85 -13.73 11.77
C GLY A 95 -0.15 -12.67 11.31
N PHE A 96 0.31 -11.52 10.82
CA PHE A 96 -0.52 -10.48 10.21
C PHE A 96 -0.08 -10.23 8.77
N ASP A 97 -1.02 -9.89 7.89
CA ASP A 97 -0.65 -9.53 6.53
C ASP A 97 0.12 -8.20 6.52
N ASP A 98 1.19 -8.20 5.74
CA ASP A 98 1.93 -7.04 5.30
C ASP A 98 1.55 -6.69 3.86
N TYR A 99 2.07 -5.59 3.32
CA TYR A 99 1.99 -5.35 1.89
C TYR A 99 3.30 -4.87 1.29
N ARG A 100 3.42 -5.07 -0.02
CA ARG A 100 4.49 -4.52 -0.85
C ARG A 100 3.91 -3.77 -2.03
N ALA A 101 4.60 -2.72 -2.43
CA ALA A 101 4.29 -1.96 -3.64
C ALA A 101 5.57 -1.69 -4.43
N VAL A 102 5.47 -1.68 -5.77
CA VAL A 102 6.58 -1.28 -6.63
C VAL A 102 6.81 0.22 -6.51
N SER A 103 7.98 0.61 -6.00
CA SER A 103 8.45 2.00 -5.91
C SER A 103 9.15 2.50 -7.17
N GLY A 104 9.52 1.59 -8.06
CA GLY A 104 9.94 1.95 -9.40
C GLY A 104 10.29 0.76 -10.26
N ARG A 105 10.22 0.94 -11.57
CA ARG A 105 10.55 -0.06 -12.57
C ARG A 105 11.46 0.54 -13.63
N ASP A 106 12.56 -0.13 -13.94
CA ASP A 106 13.44 0.34 -15.02
C ASP A 106 12.97 -0.15 -16.39
N LYS A 107 13.59 0.39 -17.45
CA LYS A 107 13.27 0.04 -18.85
C LYS A 107 13.59 -1.42 -19.21
N LYS A 108 14.37 -2.12 -18.40
CA LYS A 108 14.67 -3.55 -18.57
C LYS A 108 13.66 -4.42 -17.84
N GLY A 109 12.66 -3.83 -17.19
CA GLY A 109 11.62 -4.52 -16.44
C GLY A 109 12.00 -4.87 -15.01
N CYS A 110 13.15 -4.40 -14.49
CA CYS A 110 13.53 -4.63 -13.11
C CYS A 110 12.70 -3.75 -12.17
N SER A 111 12.12 -4.33 -11.12
CA SER A 111 11.23 -3.64 -10.18
C SER A 111 11.84 -3.53 -8.79
N ASN A 112 11.64 -2.39 -8.13
CA ASN A 112 11.99 -2.18 -6.72
C ASN A 112 10.76 -2.27 -5.82
N TRP A 113 10.66 -3.32 -5.03
CA TRP A 113 9.55 -3.62 -4.13
C TRP A 113 9.83 -3.07 -2.73
N GLN A 114 8.99 -2.14 -2.26
CA GLN A 114 9.03 -1.63 -0.90
C GLN A 114 8.03 -2.36 -0.02
N THR A 115 8.49 -2.85 1.12
CA THR A 115 7.66 -3.59 2.09
C THR A 115 7.17 -2.69 3.21
N GLN A 116 5.89 -2.80 3.54
CA GLN A 116 5.22 -2.14 4.65
C GLN A 116 4.67 -3.22 5.58
N THR A 117 5.17 -3.30 6.81
CA THR A 117 4.76 -4.32 7.76
C THR A 117 3.73 -3.80 8.74
N TRP A 118 2.73 -4.61 9.07
CA TRP A 118 1.78 -4.27 10.13
C TRP A 118 2.46 -4.36 11.50
N LEU A 119 2.24 -3.38 12.36
CA LEU A 119 2.69 -3.41 13.75
C LEU A 119 1.48 -3.55 14.68
N PRO A 120 1.15 -4.75 15.17
CA PRO A 120 -0.10 -4.98 15.91
C PRO A 120 -0.21 -4.15 17.18
N ASP A 121 0.88 -3.94 17.91
CA ASP A 121 0.87 -3.15 19.16
C ASP A 121 0.55 -1.66 18.93
N ARG A 122 0.94 -1.16 17.75
CA ARG A 122 0.79 0.24 17.33
C ARG A 122 -0.36 0.46 16.36
N GLU A 123 -0.98 -0.63 15.90
CA GLU A 123 -2.04 -0.68 14.89
C GLU A 123 -1.75 0.22 13.68
N ARG A 124 -0.55 0.08 13.10
CA ARG A 124 -0.15 0.87 11.93
C ARG A 124 0.87 0.13 11.08
N PHE A 125 0.94 0.49 9.81
CA PHE A 125 2.03 0.05 8.94
C PHE A 125 3.31 0.83 9.19
N THR A 126 4.46 0.17 9.00
CA THR A 126 5.79 0.79 8.99
C THR A 126 6.61 0.30 7.81
N PHE A 127 7.51 1.14 7.30
CA PHE A 127 8.41 0.73 6.23
C PHE A 127 9.45 -0.28 6.75
N ALA A 128 9.57 -1.41 6.05
CA ALA A 128 10.47 -2.51 6.39
C ALA A 128 11.57 -2.66 5.33
N ALA A 129 12.52 -1.73 5.34
CA ALA A 129 13.61 -1.65 4.36
C ALA A 129 14.41 -2.96 4.22
N LYS A 130 14.62 -3.69 5.32
CA LYS A 130 15.45 -4.90 5.36
C LYS A 130 14.89 -6.09 4.57
N ILE A 131 13.59 -6.09 4.32
CA ILE A 131 12.88 -7.14 3.58
C ILE A 131 12.20 -6.58 2.32
N SER A 132 12.64 -5.40 1.88
CA SER A 132 12.38 -4.84 0.55
C SER A 132 13.39 -5.42 -0.43
N TYR A 133 13.01 -5.63 -1.68
CA TYR A 133 13.82 -6.40 -2.63
C TYR A 133 13.63 -5.94 -4.08
N LEU A 134 14.48 -6.44 -4.97
CA LEU A 134 14.41 -6.16 -6.40
C LEU A 134 14.07 -7.44 -7.17
N THR A 135 13.28 -7.32 -8.24
CA THR A 135 13.06 -8.41 -9.19
C THR A 135 13.54 -8.03 -10.58
N ASP A 136 14.10 -8.97 -11.34
CA ASP A 136 14.31 -8.77 -12.77
C ASP A 136 12.99 -8.83 -13.57
N ALA A 137 13.09 -8.71 -14.90
CA ALA A 137 11.95 -8.75 -15.81
C ALA A 137 11.11 -10.04 -15.71
N SER A 138 11.73 -11.14 -15.30
CA SER A 138 11.07 -12.45 -15.14
C SER A 138 10.40 -12.60 -13.77
N GLY A 139 10.53 -11.61 -12.88
CA GLY A 139 10.04 -11.66 -11.51
C GLY A 139 11.01 -12.34 -10.54
N LYS A 140 12.21 -12.73 -10.99
CA LYS A 140 13.21 -13.37 -10.12
C LYS A 140 13.90 -12.34 -9.26
N GLU A 141 14.06 -12.63 -7.96
CA GLU A 141 14.78 -11.75 -7.05
C GLU A 141 16.26 -11.57 -7.46
N VAL A 142 16.72 -10.31 -7.45
CA VAL A 142 18.09 -9.93 -7.81
C VAL A 142 18.69 -8.94 -6.81
N LYS A 143 20.02 -8.92 -6.71
CA LYS A 143 20.73 -7.96 -5.84
C LYS A 143 20.83 -6.55 -6.44
N SER A 144 20.68 -6.42 -7.75
CA SER A 144 20.76 -5.13 -8.45
C SER A 144 20.07 -5.19 -9.80
N CYS A 145 19.35 -4.12 -10.16
CA CYS A 145 18.79 -3.93 -11.50
C CYS A 145 19.85 -3.66 -12.58
N ASN A 146 21.08 -3.31 -12.18
CA ASN A 146 22.22 -3.16 -13.07
C ASN A 146 23.40 -3.98 -12.53
N PRO A 147 23.39 -5.31 -12.71
CA PRO A 147 24.52 -6.13 -12.31
C PRO A 147 25.77 -5.65 -13.06
N ARG A 148 26.81 -5.27 -12.31
CA ARG A 148 28.12 -4.99 -12.90
C ARG A 148 28.56 -6.27 -13.62
N LYS A 149 28.87 -6.18 -14.92
CA LYS A 149 29.48 -7.30 -15.63
C LYS A 149 30.74 -7.71 -14.86
N PRO A 150 30.97 -9.00 -14.60
CA PRO A 150 32.23 -9.44 -14.01
C PRO A 150 33.37 -8.94 -14.92
N LYS A 151 34.38 -8.31 -14.31
CA LYS A 151 35.61 -8.01 -15.04
C LYS A 151 36.21 -9.36 -15.45
N LYS A 152 36.38 -9.57 -16.76
CA LYS A 152 37.15 -10.69 -17.30
C LYS A 152 38.62 -10.54 -16.88
#